data_AF-A0A9E2MRL5-F1
#
_entry.id   AF-A0A9E2MRL5-F1
#
_cell.length_a   1.000
_cell.length_b   1.000
_cell.length_c   1.000
_cell.angle_alpha   90.00
_cell.angle_beta   90.00
_cell.angle_gamma   90.00
#
_symmetry.space_group_name_H-M   'P 1'
#
loop_
_entity.id
_entity.type
_entity.pdbx_description
1 polymer ?
#
loop_
_entity_poly.entity_id
_entity_poly.type
_entity_poly.pdbx_seq_one_letter_code
_entity_poly.pdbx_strand_id
1 'polypeptide(L)'
;MVHYFSTKKIMLILLNGFIVVGVALLALVLFLKYFEKTGIFFPSRDITVTPSAVGVNFEEVMIPSGSETINAWFLEGPVSSPVILFCHGNAGNIGDRVLLLKLFSDAGFGVLIFDYRGYGK
;
A
#
# COMPACT_ATOMS: atom_id res chain seq x y z
N MET A 1 12.66 -39.27 47.42
CA MET A 1 12.31 -39.56 46.01
C MET A 1 10.97 -38.94 45.58
N VAL A 2 9.96 -38.82 46.47
CA VAL A 2 8.62 -38.26 46.14
C VAL A 2 8.61 -36.75 45.80
N HIS A 3 9.38 -35.91 46.52
CA HIS A 3 9.44 -34.46 46.24
C HIS A 3 9.99 -34.11 44.85
N TYR A 4 10.94 -34.90 44.34
CA TYR A 4 11.56 -34.69 43.02
C TYR A 4 10.58 -34.87 41.85
N PHE A 5 9.61 -35.79 41.98
CA PHE A 5 8.57 -36.01 40.97
C PHE A 5 7.55 -34.86 40.92
N SER A 6 7.25 -34.23 42.05
CA SER A 6 6.33 -33.09 42.13
C SER A 6 6.93 -31.84 41.46
N THR A 7 8.19 -31.54 41.74
CA THR A 7 8.88 -30.37 41.15
C THR A 7 9.03 -30.49 39.63
N LYS A 8 9.33 -31.69 39.11
CA LYS A 8 9.38 -31.92 37.65
C LYS A 8 8.03 -31.70 36.99
N LYS A 9 6.93 -32.18 37.59
CA LYS A 9 5.57 -31.96 37.06
C LYS A 9 5.21 -30.48 37.03
N ILE A 10 5.52 -29.73 38.09
CA ILE A 10 5.30 -28.28 38.13
C ILE A 10 6.12 -27.58 37.05
N MET A 11 7.40 -27.93 36.91
CA MET A 11 8.28 -27.35 35.88
C MET A 11 7.78 -27.65 34.46
N LEU A 12 7.26 -28.86 34.20
CA LEU A 12 6.63 -29.23 32.92
C LEU A 12 5.35 -28.43 32.64
N ILE A 13 4.50 -28.21 33.65
CA ILE A 13 3.28 -27.41 33.51
C ILE A 13 3.64 -25.95 33.20
N LEU A 14 4.60 -25.38 33.93
CA LEU A 14 5.08 -24.02 33.68
C LEU A 14 5.69 -23.89 32.28
N LEU A 15 6.53 -24.84 31.88
CA LEU A 15 7.13 -24.87 30.54
C LEU A 15 6.07 -24.93 29.43
N ASN A 16 5.08 -25.81 29.57
CA ASN A 16 3.96 -25.89 28.62
C ASN A 16 3.15 -24.60 28.59
N GLY A 17 2.93 -23.97 29.74
CA GLY A 17 2.27 -22.66 29.83
C GLY A 17 3.04 -21.58 29.06
N PHE A 18 4.36 -21.50 29.24
CA PHE A 18 5.21 -20.57 28.49
C PHE A 18 5.19 -20.85 26.98
N ILE A 19 5.21 -22.11 26.57
CA ILE A 19 5.13 -22.49 25.15
C ILE A 19 3.79 -22.04 24.56
N VAL A 20 2.67 -22.31 25.25
CA VAL A 20 1.33 -21.89 24.78
C VAL A 20 1.24 -20.38 24.65
N VAL A 21 1.71 -19.62 25.64
CA VAL A 21 1.73 -18.15 25.58
C VAL A 21 2.63 -17.67 24.43
N GLY A 22 3.81 -18.26 24.26
CA GLY A 22 4.72 -17.93 23.17
C GLY A 22 4.10 -18.17 21.79
N VAL A 23 3.45 -19.32 21.60
CA VAL A 23 2.73 -19.66 20.36
C VAL A 23 1.57 -18.69 20.11
N ALA A 24 0.78 -18.37 21.15
CA ALA A 24 -0.33 -17.44 21.03
C ALA A 24 0.13 -16.02 20.66
N LEU A 25 1.21 -15.53 21.26
CA LEU A 25 1.79 -14.22 20.92
C LEU A 25 2.34 -14.20 19.49
N LEU A 26 3.03 -15.26 19.05
CA LEU A 26 3.49 -15.37 17.67
C LEU A 26 2.32 -15.38 16.70
N ALA A 27 1.28 -16.17 16.97
CA ALA A 27 0.08 -16.24 16.14
C ALA A 27 -0.62 -14.87 16.05
N LEU A 28 -0.71 -14.13 17.16
CA LEU A 28 -1.26 -12.78 17.19
C LEU A 28 -0.44 -11.82 16.31
N VAL A 29 0.89 -11.83 16.41
CA VAL A 29 1.75 -10.98 15.58
C VAL A 29 1.59 -11.30 14.09
N LEU A 30 1.53 -12.59 13.73
CA LEU A 30 1.31 -13.01 12.34
C LEU A 30 -0.08 -12.59 11.84
N PHE A 31 -1.10 -12.74 12.67
CA PHE A 31 -2.46 -12.30 12.37
C PHE A 31 -2.53 -10.79 12.15
N LEU A 32 -1.94 -9.98 13.03
CA LEU A 32 -1.92 -8.53 12.89
C LEU A 32 -1.20 -8.09 11.62
N LYS A 33 -0.06 -8.71 11.29
CA LYS A 33 0.66 -8.45 10.03
C LYS A 33 -0.17 -8.79 8.80
N TYR A 34 -0.91 -9.89 8.85
CA TYR A 34 -1.81 -10.28 7.76
C TYR A 34 -2.98 -9.30 7.61
N PHE A 35 -3.60 -8.92 8.73
CA PHE A 35 -4.74 -8.00 8.74
C PHE A 35 -4.34 -6.58 8.30
N GLU A 36 -3.17 -6.08 8.71
CA GLU A 36 -2.63 -4.79 8.25
C GLU A 36 -2.52 -4.77 6.72
N LYS A 37 -1.95 -5.83 6.14
CA LYS A 37 -1.74 -5.93 4.68
C LYS A 37 -3.04 -5.99 3.89
N THR A 38 -4.13 -6.48 4.48
CA THR A 38 -5.38 -6.78 3.76
C THR A 38 -6.55 -5.89 4.15
N GLY A 39 -6.47 -5.20 5.28
CA GLY A 39 -7.57 -4.41 5.85
C GLY A 39 -7.42 -2.89 5.72
N ILE A 40 -6.22 -2.39 5.42
CA ILE A 40 -5.95 -0.94 5.35
C ILE A 40 -5.74 -0.47 3.92
N PHE A 41 -5.10 -1.28 3.08
CA PHE A 41 -4.70 -0.94 1.73
C PHE A 41 -5.29 -1.93 0.73
N PHE A 42 -5.90 -1.41 -0.33
CA PHE A 42 -6.59 -2.17 -1.37
C PHE A 42 -5.99 -1.87 -2.75
N PRO A 43 -4.70 -2.17 -2.99
CA PRO A 43 -4.04 -1.87 -4.24
C PRO A 43 -4.61 -2.69 -5.40
N SER A 44 -4.83 -2.04 -6.54
CA SER A 44 -5.04 -2.70 -7.82
C SER A 44 -3.79 -2.54 -8.68
N ARG A 45 -3.28 -3.63 -9.27
CA ARG A 45 -2.10 -3.60 -10.14
C ARG A 45 -2.40 -3.28 -11.59
N ASP A 46 -3.61 -3.62 -12.04
CA ASP A 46 -3.99 -3.46 -13.43
C ASP A 46 -4.56 -2.06 -13.66
N ILE A 47 -3.86 -1.28 -14.47
CA ILE A 47 -4.35 0.01 -14.97
C ILE A 47 -5.19 -0.27 -16.22
N THR A 48 -6.50 -0.13 -16.09
CA THR A 48 -7.45 -0.43 -17.17
C THR A 48 -7.78 0.78 -18.04
N VAL A 49 -7.58 1.99 -17.51
CA VAL A 49 -7.90 3.27 -18.18
C VAL A 49 -6.75 4.23 -18.00
N THR A 50 -6.37 4.94 -19.06
CA THR A 50 -5.33 5.99 -19.06
C THR A 50 -5.92 7.35 -19.42
N PRO A 51 -5.22 8.48 -19.17
CA PRO A 51 -5.69 9.81 -19.53
C PRO A 51 -6.04 9.97 -21.02
N SER A 52 -5.37 9.23 -21.91
CA SER A 52 -5.67 9.24 -23.34
C SER A 52 -7.10 8.78 -23.66
N ALA A 53 -7.69 7.91 -22.83
CA ALA A 53 -9.07 7.44 -23.03
C ALA A 53 -10.11 8.56 -22.90
N VAL A 54 -9.75 9.68 -22.27
CA VAL A 54 -10.61 10.86 -22.11
C VAL A 54 -10.05 12.09 -22.84
N GLY A 55 -9.15 11.86 -23.80
CA GLY A 55 -8.59 12.91 -24.66
C GLY A 55 -7.54 13.78 -23.97
N VAL A 56 -6.92 13.31 -22.90
CA VAL A 56 -5.88 14.04 -22.17
C VAL A 56 -4.51 13.44 -22.46
N ASN A 57 -3.57 14.28 -22.89
CA ASN A 57 -2.19 13.87 -23.10
C ASN A 57 -1.47 13.75 -21.76
N PHE A 58 -0.59 12.77 -21.65
CA PHE A 58 0.20 12.54 -20.46
C PHE A 58 1.54 11.88 -20.83
N GLU A 59 2.52 12.05 -19.96
CA GLU A 59 3.80 11.35 -19.99
C GLU A 59 3.86 10.35 -18.84
N GLU A 60 4.33 9.14 -19.12
CA GLU A 60 4.64 8.16 -18.08
C GLU A 60 6.04 8.44 -17.52
N VAL A 61 6.14 8.59 -16.21
CA VAL A 61 7.37 8.96 -15.50
C VAL A 61 7.65 7.91 -14.43
N MET A 62 8.88 7.41 -14.39
CA MET A 62 9.33 6.51 -13.32
C MET A 62 10.05 7.31 -12.25
N ILE A 63 9.55 7.27 -11.01
CA ILE A 63 10.09 8.02 -9.88
C ILE A 63 10.84 7.07 -8.94
N PRO A 64 12.13 7.30 -8.64
CA PRO A 64 12.84 6.53 -7.60
C PRO A 64 12.23 6.77 -6.22
N SER A 65 11.94 5.70 -5.49
CA SER A 65 11.37 5.71 -4.14
C SER A 65 12.08 4.69 -3.24
N GLY A 66 13.18 5.13 -2.64
CA GLY A 66 14.04 4.26 -1.84
C GLY A 66 14.71 3.19 -2.70
N SER A 67 14.40 1.92 -2.45
CA SER A 67 14.90 0.77 -3.22
C SER A 67 14.01 0.35 -4.39
N GLU A 68 12.88 1.02 -4.58
CA GLU A 68 11.89 0.72 -5.63
C GLU A 68 11.73 1.93 -6.55
N THR A 69 11.14 1.71 -7.72
CA THR A 69 10.68 2.78 -8.61
C THR A 69 9.17 2.70 -8.72
N ILE A 70 8.49 3.84 -8.62
CA ILE A 70 7.05 3.93 -8.72
C ILE A 70 6.64 4.58 -10.05
N ASN A 71 5.52 4.12 -10.59
CA ASN A 71 4.91 4.67 -11.78
C ASN A 71 4.18 5.99 -11.50
N ALA A 72 4.29 6.94 -12.42
CA ALA A 72 3.63 8.23 -12.36
C ALA A 72 3.17 8.69 -13.74
N TRP A 73 2.14 9.54 -13.77
CA TRP A 73 1.73 10.28 -14.94
C TRP A 73 1.88 11.77 -14.70
N PHE A 74 2.51 12.43 -15.67
CA PHE A 74 2.57 13.88 -15.74
C PHE A 74 1.72 14.38 -16.90
N LEU A 75 0.72 15.20 -16.59
CA LEU A 75 -0.13 15.88 -17.55
C LEU A 75 0.37 17.33 -17.61
N GLU A 76 0.90 17.73 -18.75
CA GLU A 76 1.37 19.09 -18.96
C GLU A 76 0.17 20.05 -19.08
N GLY A 77 0.19 21.12 -18.28
CA GLY A 77 -0.77 22.21 -18.40
C GLY A 77 -0.26 23.30 -19.35
N PRO A 78 -1.05 24.37 -19.60
CA PRO A 78 -0.60 25.53 -20.36
C PRO A 78 0.69 26.13 -19.79
N VAL A 79 1.41 26.90 -20.62
CA VAL A 79 2.65 27.59 -20.21
C VAL A 79 2.42 28.38 -18.92
N SER A 80 3.29 28.18 -17.93
CA SER A 80 3.23 28.81 -16.60
C SER A 80 2.01 28.45 -15.76
N SER A 81 1.29 27.38 -16.09
CA SER A 81 0.23 26.85 -15.23
C SER A 81 0.78 26.27 -13.93
N PRO A 82 0.06 26.43 -12.80
CA PRO A 82 0.38 25.70 -11.57
C PRO A 82 0.20 24.20 -11.77
N VAL A 83 1.02 23.41 -11.07
CA VAL A 83 0.98 21.94 -11.10
C VAL A 83 0.35 21.42 -9.81
N ILE A 84 -0.64 20.54 -9.95
CA ILE A 84 -1.24 19.79 -8.84
C ILE A 84 -0.44 18.50 -8.64
N LEU A 85 0.10 18.30 -7.44
CA LEU A 85 0.58 16.99 -6.99
C LEU A 85 -0.61 16.22 -6.40
N PHE A 86 -1.08 15.20 -7.10
CA PHE A 86 -2.23 14.41 -6.68
C PHE A 86 -1.79 13.09 -6.01
N CYS A 87 -2.12 12.95 -4.73
CA CYS A 87 -1.90 11.76 -3.93
C CYS A 87 -3.22 10.96 -3.85
N HIS A 88 -3.28 9.77 -4.45
CA HIS A 88 -4.51 8.98 -4.48
C HIS A 88 -4.85 8.34 -3.11
N GLY A 89 -6.06 7.80 -2.95
CA GLY A 89 -6.48 7.12 -1.71
C GLY A 89 -5.90 5.71 -1.54
N ASN A 90 -6.28 5.01 -0.47
CA ASN A 90 -5.80 3.67 -0.12
C ASN A 90 -6.38 2.52 -0.98
N ALA A 91 -7.13 2.80 -2.04
CA ALA A 91 -7.77 1.78 -2.87
C ALA A 91 -7.61 2.08 -4.37
N GLY A 92 -7.39 1.02 -5.16
CA GLY A 92 -7.31 1.13 -6.62
C GLY A 92 -5.91 1.45 -7.12
N ASN A 93 -5.80 2.31 -8.14
CA ASN A 93 -4.55 2.89 -8.67
C ASN A 93 -4.79 4.24 -9.37
N ILE A 94 -3.76 4.84 -9.98
CA ILE A 94 -3.90 6.13 -10.68
C ILE A 94 -4.87 6.11 -11.87
N GLY A 95 -5.11 4.95 -12.49
CA GLY A 95 -6.09 4.77 -13.59
C GLY A 95 -7.53 5.07 -13.15
N ASP A 96 -7.86 4.79 -11.90
CA ASP A 96 -9.17 5.06 -11.31
C ASP A 96 -9.42 6.57 -11.09
N ARG A 97 -8.44 7.43 -11.42
CA ARG A 97 -8.50 8.88 -11.24
C ARG A 97 -8.56 9.63 -12.56
N VAL A 98 -8.61 8.94 -13.70
CA VAL A 98 -8.56 9.55 -15.04
C VAL A 98 -9.61 10.66 -15.25
N LEU A 99 -10.85 10.48 -14.78
CA LEU A 99 -11.88 11.53 -14.89
C LEU A 99 -11.54 12.78 -14.05
N LEU A 100 -10.93 12.59 -12.88
CA LEU A 100 -10.48 13.70 -12.04
C LEU A 100 -9.27 14.41 -12.65
N LEU A 101 -8.34 13.65 -13.23
CA LEU A 101 -7.20 14.21 -13.98
C LEU A 101 -7.68 15.08 -15.15
N LYS A 102 -8.72 14.64 -15.86
CA LYS A 102 -9.37 15.43 -16.90
C LYS A 102 -9.96 16.74 -16.35
N LEU A 103 -10.65 16.72 -15.21
CA LEU A 103 -11.18 17.95 -14.62
C LEU A 103 -10.08 18.96 -14.28
N PHE A 104 -8.94 18.51 -13.76
CA PHE A 104 -7.80 19.38 -13.49
C PHE A 104 -7.17 19.93 -14.78
N SER A 105 -6.99 19.07 -15.79
CA SER A 105 -6.45 19.46 -17.09
C SER A 105 -7.36 20.47 -17.80
N ASP A 106 -8.67 20.23 -17.82
CA ASP A 106 -9.68 21.14 -18.40
C ASP A 106 -9.74 22.49 -17.66
N ALA A 107 -9.42 22.50 -16.37
CA ALA A 107 -9.29 23.71 -15.56
C ALA A 107 -7.93 24.44 -15.75
N GLY A 108 -7.06 23.93 -16.62
CA GLY A 108 -5.78 24.55 -16.99
C GLY A 108 -4.64 24.27 -16.01
N PHE A 109 -4.73 23.22 -15.19
CA PHE A 109 -3.64 22.79 -14.31
C PHE A 109 -2.77 21.73 -14.99
N GLY A 110 -1.46 21.79 -14.76
CA GLY A 110 -0.63 20.59 -14.88
C GLY A 110 -0.92 19.64 -13.74
N VAL A 111 -0.73 18.33 -13.93
CA VAL A 111 -0.98 17.33 -12.88
C VAL A 111 0.12 16.30 -12.85
N LEU A 112 0.72 16.09 -11.68
CA LEU A 112 1.56 14.94 -11.39
C LEU A 112 0.80 14.01 -10.45
N ILE A 113 0.54 12.78 -10.89
CA ILE A 113 -0.08 11.72 -10.09
C ILE A 113 0.82 10.49 -10.14
N PHE A 114 0.90 9.74 -9.05
CA PHE A 114 1.76 8.55 -8.97
C PHE A 114 1.11 7.43 -8.16
N ASP A 115 1.44 6.19 -8.50
CA ASP A 115 1.07 5.03 -7.70
C ASP A 115 1.97 4.93 -6.46
N TYR A 116 1.39 4.65 -5.29
CA TYR A 116 2.20 4.28 -4.13
C TYR A 116 2.91 2.93 -4.34
N ARG A 117 3.95 2.66 -3.54
CA ARG A 117 4.61 1.35 -3.52
C ARG A 117 3.59 0.23 -3.32
N GLY A 118 3.58 -0.74 -4.23
CA GLY A 118 2.65 -1.87 -4.22
C GLY A 118 1.30 -1.62 -4.91
N TYR A 119 1.04 -0.41 -5.43
CA TYR A 119 -0.12 -0.04 -6.25
C TYR A 119 0.29 0.04 -7.72
N GLY A 120 -0.68 -0.17 -8.62
CA GLY A 120 -0.48 -0.03 -10.05
C GLY A 120 0.73 -0.81 -10.57
N LYS A 121 1.57 -0.11 -11.32
CA LYS A 121 2.70 -0.64 -12.08
C LYS A 121 4.03 -0.48 -11.35
#